data_AF-A0A2S9H251-F1
#
_entry.id   AF-A0A2S9H251-F1
#
_cell.length_a   1.000
_cell.length_b   1.000
_cell.length_c   1.000
_cell.angle_alpha   90.00
_cell.angle_beta   90.00
_cell.angle_gamma   90.00
#
_symmetry.space_group_name_H-M   'P 1'
#
loop_
_entity.id
_entity.type
_entity.pdbx_description
1 polymer ?
#
loop_
_entity_poly.entity_id
_entity_poly.type
_entity_poly.pdbx_seq_one_letter_code
_entity_poly.pdbx_strand_id
1 'polypeptide(L)'
;MFINTNSFHQSKFNPIYAFTLIAAVLFYPLHANAVQLPDVQNPTSQSTSIDQIAKTLKVGDLIFIRVSARPFREVADATGTWTNHVGIVTDIDGSEPLIGESTFPFSRTTTLTKFVARSEQGHVAVTRLKSDLSPQQIQMIQRGVKERSGIFYDTGFNLHSHKEFCSRFVYEVVKDATGVSIGKIETFKEMLASRPDINLGFWKVWYFGQIPWERETITPASLLNSPELNPIFNGNVDTTNHLS
;
A
#
# COMPACT_ATOMS: atom_id res chain seq x y z
N MET A 1 -27.41 1.13 60.75
CA MET A 1 -26.16 0.35 60.67
C MET A 1 -26.06 -0.17 59.24
N PHE A 2 -24.99 0.20 58.54
CA PHE A 2 -24.60 -0.09 57.15
C PHE A 2 -25.33 0.62 56.00
N ILE A 3 -24.47 0.99 55.04
CA ILE A 3 -24.54 2.00 53.98
C ILE A 3 -24.29 1.26 52.65
N ASN A 4 -24.81 1.80 51.54
CA ASN A 4 -24.28 1.68 50.15
C ASN A 4 -24.47 0.32 49.42
N THR A 5 -24.61 0.24 48.08
CA THR A 5 -24.40 1.23 46.99
C THR A 5 -25.09 0.76 45.70
N ASN A 6 -25.60 1.75 44.95
CA ASN A 6 -25.54 1.95 43.49
C ASN A 6 -25.98 0.86 42.49
N SER A 7 -27.12 1.17 41.87
CA SER A 7 -27.49 0.83 40.50
C SER A 7 -26.52 1.48 39.51
N PHE A 8 -25.94 0.68 38.60
CA PHE A 8 -25.15 1.18 37.47
C PHE A 8 -25.90 0.90 36.17
N HIS A 9 -26.28 2.00 35.52
CA HIS A 9 -26.83 2.06 34.18
C HIS A 9 -25.78 2.77 33.30
N GLN A 10 -25.14 2.07 32.36
CA GLN A 10 -24.34 2.66 31.27
C GLN A 10 -24.35 1.66 30.10
N SER A 11 -25.14 1.91 29.05
CA SER A 11 -24.90 2.79 27.87
C SER A 11 -24.19 2.04 26.74
N LYS A 12 -24.96 1.75 25.68
CA LYS A 12 -24.51 1.22 24.39
C LYS A 12 -23.56 2.23 23.74
N PHE A 13 -22.32 1.84 23.48
CA PHE A 13 -21.32 2.67 22.81
C PHE A 13 -21.39 2.47 21.28
N ASN A 14 -21.51 3.60 20.56
CA ASN A 14 -21.50 3.71 19.10
C ASN A 14 -20.04 3.91 18.61
N PRO A 15 -19.55 3.15 17.60
CA PRO A 15 -18.13 3.13 17.24
C PRO A 15 -17.67 4.25 16.29
N ILE A 16 -18.36 5.40 16.27
CA ILE A 16 -18.13 6.46 15.25
C ILE A 16 -17.11 7.54 15.72
N TYR A 17 -16.63 7.52 16.97
CA TYR A 17 -15.87 8.64 17.55
C TYR A 17 -14.39 8.33 17.91
N ALA A 18 -13.66 7.60 17.06
CA ALA A 18 -12.23 7.32 17.29
C ALA A 18 -11.30 7.96 16.24
N PHE A 19 -11.65 9.14 15.69
CA PHE A 19 -10.86 9.77 14.62
C PHE A 19 -10.62 11.28 14.72
N THR A 20 -10.72 11.87 15.90
CA THR A 20 -10.36 13.29 16.12
C THR A 20 -9.40 13.44 17.28
N LEU A 21 -8.11 13.14 17.07
CA LEU A 21 -6.97 13.67 17.83
C LEU A 21 -5.67 13.09 17.28
N ILE A 22 -4.99 13.83 16.40
CA ILE A 22 -3.54 14.10 16.34
C ILE A 22 -3.40 15.10 15.17
N ALA A 23 -3.73 16.36 15.46
CA ALA A 23 -3.41 17.51 14.62
C ALA A 23 -3.05 18.65 15.58
N ALA A 24 -1.77 18.77 15.89
CA ALA A 24 -1.07 19.97 16.39
C ALA A 24 0.27 19.54 16.98
N VAL A 25 1.33 19.54 16.17
CA VAL A 25 2.68 19.80 16.69
C VAL A 25 3.14 21.09 16.06
N LEU A 26 3.39 22.04 16.96
CA LEU A 26 3.63 23.45 16.75
C LEU A 26 4.89 23.69 15.91
N PHE A 27 4.76 24.57 14.91
CA PHE A 27 5.88 25.20 14.23
C PHE A 27 6.62 26.13 15.21
N TYR A 28 7.91 25.88 15.41
CA TYR A 28 8.88 26.87 15.90
C TYR A 28 10.07 26.89 14.94
N PRO A 29 10.49 28.05 14.40
CA PRO A 29 11.69 28.14 13.58
C PRO A 29 12.92 28.30 14.48
N LEU A 30 13.72 27.25 14.61
CA LEU A 30 15.10 27.36 15.07
C LEU A 30 15.95 27.92 13.93
N HIS A 31 16.43 29.16 14.09
CA HIS A 31 17.40 29.76 13.19
C HIS A 31 18.79 29.17 13.47
N ALA A 32 19.22 28.23 12.64
CA ALA A 32 20.61 27.77 12.59
C ALA A 32 21.30 28.43 11.39
N ASN A 33 22.32 29.25 11.66
CA ASN A 33 23.21 29.77 10.63
C ASN A 33 24.03 28.61 10.04
N ALA A 34 23.70 28.17 8.82
CA ALA A 34 24.48 27.18 8.10
C ALA A 34 25.63 27.87 7.36
N VAL A 35 26.85 27.45 7.69
CA VAL A 35 28.07 27.76 6.94
C VAL A 35 27.97 27.07 5.56
N GLN A 36 28.04 27.83 4.47
CA GLN A 36 28.10 27.28 3.11
C GLN A 36 29.46 26.60 2.88
N LEU A 37 29.44 25.28 2.77
CA LEU A 37 30.53 24.48 2.21
C LEU A 37 30.43 24.49 0.67
N PRO A 38 31.55 24.40 -0.05
CA PRO A 38 31.57 24.54 -1.51
C PRO A 38 30.79 23.42 -2.21
N ASP A 39 30.11 23.82 -3.28
CA ASP A 39 29.24 23.02 -4.13
C ASP A 39 30.01 21.85 -4.79
N VAL A 40 29.85 20.65 -4.22
CA VAL A 40 30.28 19.41 -4.85
C VAL A 40 29.17 19.00 -5.81
N GLN A 41 29.43 19.16 -7.11
CA GLN A 41 28.55 18.68 -8.19
C GLN A 41 28.26 17.18 -7.99
N ASN A 42 27.08 16.88 -7.43
CA ASN A 42 26.55 15.52 -7.42
C ASN A 42 26.13 15.14 -8.85
N PRO A 43 26.53 13.96 -9.36
CA PRO A 43 26.11 13.51 -10.68
C PRO A 43 24.59 13.34 -10.70
N THR A 44 23.94 14.01 -11.64
CA THR A 44 22.51 13.93 -11.97
C THR A 44 22.02 12.48 -11.95
N SER A 45 21.25 12.11 -10.93
CA SER A 45 20.50 10.86 -10.91
C SER A 45 19.47 10.90 -12.04
N GLN A 46 19.60 10.02 -13.02
CA GLN A 46 18.69 9.89 -14.16
C GLN A 46 17.30 9.46 -13.66
N SER A 47 16.41 10.41 -13.40
CA SER A 47 15.01 10.10 -13.12
C SER A 47 14.26 9.86 -14.43
N THR A 48 13.53 8.74 -14.52
CA THR A 48 12.70 8.42 -15.67
C THR A 48 11.40 9.23 -15.59
N SER A 49 10.97 9.85 -16.68
CA SER A 49 9.69 10.57 -16.69
C SER A 49 8.51 9.61 -16.55
N ILE A 50 7.41 10.08 -15.93
CA ILE A 50 6.20 9.27 -15.80
C ILE A 50 5.60 8.85 -17.15
N ASP A 51 5.73 9.68 -18.18
CA ASP A 51 5.30 9.37 -19.55
C ASP A 51 6.07 8.20 -20.17
N GLN A 52 7.37 8.09 -19.88
CA GLN A 52 8.17 6.95 -20.35
C GLN A 52 7.72 5.67 -19.66
N ILE A 53 7.41 5.71 -18.36
CA ILE A 53 6.84 4.55 -17.66
C ILE A 53 5.48 4.19 -18.26
N ALA A 54 4.57 5.17 -18.41
CA ALA A 54 3.22 4.96 -18.93
C ALA A 54 3.20 4.21 -20.26
N LYS A 55 4.10 4.54 -21.20
CA LYS A 55 4.22 3.89 -22.52
C LYS A 55 4.65 2.42 -22.46
N THR A 56 5.24 1.98 -21.36
CA THR A 56 5.70 0.58 -21.17
C THR A 56 4.68 -0.29 -20.47
N LEU A 57 3.65 0.31 -19.86
CA LEU A 57 2.66 -0.40 -19.06
C LEU A 57 1.70 -1.20 -19.93
N LYS A 58 1.26 -2.33 -19.38
CA LYS A 58 0.20 -3.18 -19.92
C LYS A 58 -0.85 -3.40 -18.83
N VAL A 59 -2.10 -3.66 -19.24
CA VAL A 59 -3.13 -4.14 -18.30
C VAL A 59 -2.62 -5.39 -17.59
N GLY A 60 -2.80 -5.43 -16.27
CA GLY A 60 -2.31 -6.50 -15.41
C GLY A 60 -0.91 -6.29 -14.84
N ASP A 61 -0.20 -5.23 -15.20
CA ASP A 61 1.05 -4.86 -14.51
C ASP A 61 0.76 -4.45 -13.07
N LEU A 62 1.61 -4.88 -12.13
CA LEU A 62 1.56 -4.47 -10.75
C LEU A 62 2.52 -3.31 -10.54
N ILE A 63 2.05 -2.26 -9.87
CA ILE A 63 2.84 -1.06 -9.57
C ILE A 63 2.95 -0.91 -8.06
N PHE A 64 4.19 -0.84 -7.59
CA PHE A 64 4.57 -0.75 -6.18
C PHE A 64 5.12 0.63 -5.87
N ILE A 65 4.70 1.19 -4.75
CA ILE A 65 5.16 2.48 -4.23
C ILE A 65 5.41 2.38 -2.72
N ARG A 66 6.00 3.44 -2.15
CA ARG A 66 6.09 3.63 -0.70
C ARG A 66 5.29 4.86 -0.30
N VAL A 67 4.17 4.67 0.39
CA VAL A 67 3.43 5.78 0.97
C VAL A 67 4.00 6.17 2.34
N SER A 68 4.03 7.47 2.62
CA SER A 68 4.69 8.05 3.80
C SER A 68 3.85 8.03 5.09
N ALA A 69 2.63 7.49 5.07
CA ALA A 69 1.83 7.40 6.29
C ALA A 69 2.42 6.37 7.27
N ARG A 70 2.59 6.78 8.54
CA ARG A 70 3.26 6.01 9.61
C ARG A 70 2.86 4.53 9.70
N PRO A 71 1.58 4.15 9.77
CA PRO A 71 1.23 2.74 9.95
C PRO A 71 1.61 1.87 8.75
N PHE A 72 1.71 2.44 7.55
CA PHE A 72 2.13 1.69 6.37
C PHE A 72 3.65 1.52 6.29
N ARG A 73 4.45 2.41 6.91
CA ARG A 73 5.91 2.19 6.99
C ARG A 73 6.24 0.93 7.80
N GLU A 74 5.55 0.74 8.91
CA GLU A 74 5.75 -0.43 9.78
C GLU A 74 5.37 -1.75 9.09
N VAL A 75 4.49 -1.72 8.08
CA VAL A 75 4.21 -2.88 7.21
C VAL A 75 5.40 -3.20 6.31
N ALA A 76 6.01 -2.18 5.69
CA ALA A 76 7.24 -2.35 4.89
C ALA A 76 8.40 -2.86 5.76
N ASP A 77 8.58 -2.26 6.94
CA ASP A 77 9.64 -2.64 7.89
C ASP A 77 9.43 -4.08 8.39
N ALA A 78 8.18 -4.47 8.70
CA ALA A 78 7.84 -5.82 9.12
C ALA A 78 8.13 -6.91 8.08
N THR A 79 8.17 -6.52 6.81
CA THR A 79 8.39 -7.44 5.68
C THR A 79 9.76 -7.26 5.04
N GLY A 80 10.61 -6.41 5.62
CA GLY A 80 11.97 -6.16 5.15
C GLY A 80 12.05 -5.59 3.73
N THR A 81 11.01 -4.89 3.26
CA THR A 81 10.96 -4.31 1.92
C THR A 81 10.77 -2.79 1.99
N TRP A 82 11.05 -2.09 0.90
CA TRP A 82 10.82 -0.65 0.80
C TRP A 82 9.36 -0.30 0.52
N THR A 83 8.61 -1.18 -0.15
CA THR A 83 7.24 -0.93 -0.59
C THR A 83 6.21 -1.32 0.47
N ASN A 84 5.16 -0.50 0.61
CA ASN A 84 4.03 -0.77 1.51
C ASN A 84 2.68 -0.64 0.82
N HIS A 85 2.67 -0.41 -0.50
CA HIS A 85 1.44 -0.23 -1.26
C HIS A 85 1.62 -0.70 -2.69
N VAL A 86 0.56 -1.30 -3.22
CA VAL A 86 0.54 -1.89 -4.55
C VAL A 86 -0.81 -1.63 -5.22
N GLY A 87 -0.79 -1.44 -6.53
CA GLY A 87 -1.98 -1.38 -7.39
C GLY A 87 -1.76 -2.21 -8.66
N ILE A 88 -2.80 -2.34 -9.47
CA ILE A 88 -2.78 -3.08 -10.74
C ILE A 88 -3.27 -2.18 -11.87
N VAL A 89 -2.56 -2.18 -13.01
CA VAL A 89 -2.98 -1.46 -14.22
C VAL A 89 -4.25 -2.11 -14.76
N THR A 90 -5.33 -1.33 -14.87
CA THR A 90 -6.63 -1.82 -15.37
C THR A 90 -6.97 -1.28 -16.76
N ASP A 91 -6.36 -0.18 -17.18
CA ASP A 91 -6.63 0.46 -18.48
C ASP A 91 -5.40 1.25 -18.94
N ILE A 92 -5.16 1.27 -20.25
CA ILE A 92 -4.07 2.01 -20.90
C ILE A 92 -4.56 2.80 -22.14
N ASP A 93 -5.85 2.71 -22.49
CA ASP A 93 -6.39 3.30 -23.72
C ASP A 93 -6.73 4.80 -23.56
N GLY A 94 -6.78 5.29 -22.32
CA GLY A 94 -7.05 6.69 -21.98
C GLY A 94 -5.84 7.61 -22.11
N SER A 95 -5.99 8.85 -21.63
CA SER A 95 -4.91 9.86 -21.62
C SER A 95 -3.74 9.48 -20.72
N GLU A 96 -4.01 8.73 -19.66
CA GLU A 96 -2.99 8.11 -18.80
C GLU A 96 -3.50 6.75 -18.28
N PRO A 97 -2.59 5.80 -18.00
CA PRO A 97 -2.97 4.50 -17.45
C PRO A 97 -3.77 4.62 -16.15
N LEU A 98 -4.75 3.74 -15.98
CA LEU A 98 -5.58 3.66 -14.78
C LEU A 98 -5.12 2.52 -13.89
N ILE A 99 -5.06 2.79 -12.59
CA ILE A 99 -4.59 1.87 -11.55
C ILE A 99 -5.74 1.54 -10.62
N GLY A 100 -6.11 0.26 -10.56
CA GLY A 100 -6.98 -0.29 -9.52
C GLY A 100 -6.19 -0.49 -8.23
N GLU A 101 -6.73 -0.02 -7.10
CA GLU A 101 -6.09 -0.15 -5.80
C GLU A 101 -7.12 -0.26 -4.67
N SER A 102 -6.73 -0.91 -3.55
CA SER A 102 -7.39 -0.70 -2.27
C SER A 102 -6.58 0.25 -1.40
N THR A 103 -7.14 1.41 -1.05
CA THR A 103 -6.51 2.43 -0.21
C THR A 103 -7.50 2.96 0.83
N PHE A 104 -7.05 3.73 1.81
CA PHE A 104 -7.96 4.29 2.81
C PHE A 104 -8.76 5.46 2.23
N PRO A 105 -10.10 5.53 2.43
CA PRO A 105 -10.95 4.57 3.14
C PRO A 105 -11.57 3.47 2.25
N PHE A 106 -11.46 3.57 0.93
CA PHE A 106 -12.07 2.65 -0.03
C PHE A 106 -11.15 2.25 -1.17
N SER A 107 -11.37 1.05 -1.70
CA SER A 107 -10.86 0.66 -3.01
C SER A 107 -11.46 1.49 -4.14
N ARG A 108 -10.63 1.74 -5.15
CA ARG A 108 -10.94 2.67 -6.24
C ARG A 108 -10.05 2.43 -7.46
N THR A 109 -10.39 3.12 -8.53
CA THR A 109 -9.48 3.35 -9.66
C THR A 109 -8.95 4.77 -9.56
N THR A 110 -7.64 4.94 -9.72
CA THR A 110 -6.96 6.25 -9.80
C THR A 110 -6.11 6.30 -11.05
N THR A 111 -5.64 7.47 -11.43
CA THR A 111 -4.70 7.60 -12.54
C THR A 111 -3.27 7.29 -12.11
N LEU A 112 -2.40 6.90 -13.06
CA LEU A 112 -0.98 6.62 -12.81
C LEU A 112 -0.29 7.80 -12.12
N THR A 113 -0.52 9.02 -12.59
CA THR A 113 0.06 10.24 -11.99
C THR A 113 -0.32 10.38 -10.53
N LYS A 114 -1.61 10.28 -10.21
CA LYS A 114 -2.11 10.35 -8.83
C LYS A 114 -1.61 9.19 -7.97
N PHE A 115 -1.42 8.01 -8.57
CA PHE A 115 -0.90 6.85 -7.86
C PHE A 115 0.56 7.09 -7.45
N VAL A 116 1.43 7.44 -8.40
CA VAL A 116 2.88 7.62 -8.23
C VAL A 116 3.21 8.87 -7.40
N ALA A 117 2.42 9.94 -7.47
CA ALA A 117 2.63 11.15 -6.67
C ALA A 117 2.59 10.92 -5.15
N ARG A 118 2.04 9.79 -4.69
CA ARG A 118 2.06 9.40 -3.27
C ARG A 118 3.35 8.66 -2.86
N SER A 119 4.21 8.33 -3.82
CA SER A 119 5.44 7.60 -3.54
C SER A 119 6.50 8.52 -2.95
N GLU A 120 7.03 8.12 -1.80
CA GLU A 120 8.16 8.76 -1.16
C GLU A 120 9.36 8.79 -2.12
N GLN A 121 9.90 9.98 -2.38
CA GLN A 121 11.04 10.21 -3.28
C GLN A 121 10.81 9.74 -4.73
N GLY A 122 9.56 9.49 -5.13
CA GLY A 122 9.22 9.04 -6.49
C GLY A 122 9.65 7.60 -6.80
N HIS A 123 10.04 6.78 -5.82
CA HIS A 123 10.46 5.40 -6.06
C HIS A 123 9.27 4.54 -6.51
N VAL A 124 9.35 3.94 -7.69
CA VAL A 124 8.36 3.01 -8.24
C VAL A 124 9.04 1.70 -8.63
N ALA A 125 8.34 0.58 -8.42
CA ALA A 125 8.64 -0.66 -9.14
C ALA A 125 7.41 -1.13 -9.92
N VAL A 126 7.66 -1.71 -11.09
CA VAL A 126 6.64 -2.32 -11.96
C VAL A 126 7.03 -3.76 -12.20
N THR A 127 6.08 -4.68 -12.02
CA THR A 127 6.26 -6.10 -12.34
C THR A 127 5.13 -6.61 -13.20
N ARG A 128 5.39 -7.65 -14.00
CA ARG A 128 4.43 -8.24 -14.94
C ARG A 128 4.42 -9.76 -14.81
N LEU A 129 3.26 -10.39 -14.99
CA LEU A 129 3.18 -11.85 -15.09
C LEU A 129 4.10 -12.39 -16.20
N LYS A 130 4.71 -13.54 -15.94
CA LYS A 130 5.62 -14.21 -16.89
C LYS A 130 4.93 -14.60 -18.19
N SER A 131 3.66 -14.98 -18.12
CA SER A 131 2.83 -15.28 -19.28
C SER A 131 2.05 -14.06 -19.71
N ASP A 132 2.00 -13.80 -21.01
CA ASP A 132 1.14 -12.76 -21.57
C ASP A 132 -0.34 -13.06 -21.28
N LEU A 133 -1.10 -12.00 -20.99
CA LEU A 133 -2.52 -12.12 -20.75
C LEU A 133 -3.30 -12.26 -22.06
N SER A 134 -4.24 -13.20 -22.08
CA SER A 134 -5.22 -13.28 -23.15
C SER A 134 -6.22 -12.10 -23.09
N PRO A 135 -6.89 -11.77 -24.21
CA PRO A 135 -7.94 -10.75 -24.20
C PRO A 135 -9.03 -11.01 -23.17
N GLN A 136 -9.37 -12.28 -22.92
CA GLN A 136 -10.34 -12.66 -21.90
C GLN A 136 -9.80 -12.37 -20.48
N GLN A 137 -8.53 -12.68 -20.21
CA GLN A 137 -7.92 -12.39 -18.90
C GLN A 137 -7.84 -10.87 -18.65
N ILE A 138 -7.55 -10.06 -19.67
CA ILE A 138 -7.58 -8.60 -19.60
C ILE A 138 -8.98 -8.10 -19.18
N GLN A 139 -10.04 -8.59 -19.83
CA GLN A 139 -11.42 -8.25 -19.46
C GLN A 139 -11.76 -8.68 -18.04
N MET A 140 -11.25 -9.84 -17.60
CA MET A 140 -11.46 -10.34 -16.25
C MET A 140 -10.77 -9.47 -15.19
N ILE A 141 -9.57 -8.96 -15.46
CA ILE A 141 -8.90 -7.99 -14.57
C ILE A 141 -9.73 -6.72 -14.46
N GLN A 142 -10.15 -6.15 -15.60
CA GLN A 142 -10.98 -4.95 -15.63
C GLN A 142 -12.28 -5.12 -14.84
N ARG A 143 -12.96 -6.25 -15.03
CA ARG A 143 -14.16 -6.59 -14.27
C ARG A 143 -13.87 -6.76 -12.78
N GLY A 144 -12.82 -7.49 -12.41
CA GLY A 144 -12.45 -7.74 -11.03
C GLY A 144 -12.11 -6.45 -10.27
N VAL A 145 -11.45 -5.49 -10.92
CA VAL A 145 -11.18 -4.16 -10.36
C VAL A 145 -12.48 -3.37 -10.18
N LYS A 146 -13.37 -3.39 -11.18
CA LYS A 146 -14.65 -2.66 -11.14
C LYS A 146 -15.58 -3.20 -10.04
N GLU A 147 -15.73 -4.51 -9.93
CA GLU A 147 -16.60 -5.17 -8.95
C GLU A 147 -16.13 -4.94 -7.51
N ARG A 148 -14.82 -4.76 -7.32
CA ARG A 148 -14.22 -4.46 -6.01
C ARG A 148 -14.18 -2.97 -5.68
N SER A 149 -14.68 -2.07 -6.53
CA SER A 149 -14.66 -0.63 -6.26
C SER A 149 -15.59 -0.25 -5.09
N GLY A 150 -15.13 0.61 -4.19
CA GLY A 150 -15.92 1.08 -3.04
C GLY A 150 -15.93 0.15 -1.83
N ILE A 151 -15.17 -0.94 -1.83
CA ILE A 151 -15.00 -1.80 -0.64
C ILE A 151 -14.14 -1.06 0.38
N PHE A 152 -14.58 -1.07 1.65
CA PHE A 152 -13.85 -0.44 2.75
C PHE A 152 -12.46 -1.04 2.96
N TYR A 153 -11.52 -0.19 3.38
CA TYR A 153 -10.16 -0.63 3.69
C TYR A 153 -10.09 -1.45 5.00
N ASP A 154 -9.36 -2.56 4.99
CA ASP A 154 -9.06 -3.37 6.17
C ASP A 154 -7.70 -2.99 6.78
N THR A 155 -7.75 -2.21 7.86
CA THR A 155 -6.56 -1.87 8.65
C THR A 155 -6.01 -3.04 9.47
N GLY A 156 -6.79 -4.11 9.63
CA GLY A 156 -6.38 -5.33 10.32
C GLY A 156 -5.61 -6.32 9.45
N PHE A 157 -5.52 -6.06 8.13
CA PHE A 157 -4.86 -6.89 7.12
C PHE A 157 -5.27 -8.36 7.19
N ASN A 158 -6.58 -8.62 7.31
CA ASN A 158 -7.12 -9.97 7.39
C ASN A 158 -7.50 -10.47 5.99
N LEU A 159 -6.83 -11.52 5.51
CA LEU A 159 -7.10 -12.13 4.21
C LEU A 159 -8.56 -12.60 4.05
N HIS A 160 -9.22 -12.96 5.16
CA HIS A 160 -10.59 -13.49 5.17
C HIS A 160 -11.66 -12.45 5.51
N SER A 161 -11.32 -11.17 5.43
CA SER A 161 -12.22 -10.07 5.76
C SER A 161 -13.27 -9.81 4.68
N HIS A 162 -14.37 -9.13 5.02
CA HIS A 162 -15.27 -8.54 4.01
C HIS A 162 -14.76 -7.19 3.49
N LYS A 163 -13.68 -6.66 4.09
CA LYS A 163 -12.96 -5.45 3.69
C LYS A 163 -11.71 -5.80 2.88
N GLU A 164 -11.12 -4.81 2.24
CA GLU A 164 -9.99 -4.98 1.31
C GLU A 164 -8.73 -4.25 1.75
N PHE A 165 -7.56 -4.73 1.34
CA PHE A 165 -6.31 -3.99 1.48
C PHE A 165 -5.44 -4.22 0.24
N CYS A 166 -4.48 -3.34 0.00
CA CYS A 166 -3.84 -3.18 -1.31
C CYS A 166 -3.29 -4.48 -1.93
N SER A 167 -2.55 -5.27 -1.16
CA SER A 167 -1.98 -6.54 -1.64
C SER A 167 -3.02 -7.64 -1.81
N ARG A 168 -4.04 -7.73 -0.95
CA ARG A 168 -5.15 -8.67 -1.13
C ARG A 168 -5.95 -8.34 -2.39
N PHE A 169 -6.30 -7.08 -2.58
CA PHE A 169 -7.03 -6.60 -3.76
C PHE A 169 -6.32 -7.05 -5.05
N VAL A 170 -5.01 -6.80 -5.14
CA VAL A 170 -4.22 -7.18 -6.32
C VAL A 170 -4.10 -8.69 -6.45
N TYR A 171 -3.85 -9.40 -5.35
CA TYR A 171 -3.79 -10.87 -5.33
C TYR A 171 -5.07 -11.51 -5.87
N GLU A 172 -6.23 -11.12 -5.35
CA GLU A 172 -7.50 -11.70 -5.75
C GLU A 172 -7.86 -11.34 -7.19
N VAL A 173 -7.64 -10.09 -7.63
CA VAL A 173 -7.88 -9.69 -9.02
C VAL A 173 -7.04 -10.55 -9.98
N VAL A 174 -5.75 -10.74 -9.70
CA VAL A 174 -4.87 -11.56 -10.54
C VAL A 174 -5.32 -13.03 -10.50
N LYS A 175 -5.56 -13.57 -9.31
CA LYS A 175 -5.94 -14.98 -9.13
C LYS A 175 -7.26 -15.31 -9.81
N ASP A 176 -8.28 -14.48 -9.64
CA ASP A 176 -9.60 -14.70 -10.23
C ASP A 176 -9.58 -14.55 -11.75
N ALA A 177 -8.78 -13.62 -12.26
CA ALA A 177 -8.71 -13.37 -13.71
C ALA A 177 -7.86 -14.38 -14.46
N THR A 178 -6.78 -14.87 -13.84
CA THR A 178 -5.73 -15.65 -14.54
C THR A 178 -5.58 -17.07 -14.03
N GLY A 179 -6.08 -17.38 -12.82
CA GLY A 179 -5.78 -18.62 -12.10
C GLY A 179 -4.39 -18.65 -11.45
N VAL A 180 -3.53 -17.67 -11.72
CA VAL A 180 -2.15 -17.61 -11.18
C VAL A 180 -2.18 -17.06 -9.76
N SER A 181 -1.59 -17.80 -8.83
CA SER A 181 -1.38 -17.33 -7.46
C SER A 181 -0.05 -16.58 -7.37
N ILE A 182 -0.12 -15.28 -7.09
CA ILE A 182 1.06 -14.44 -6.87
C ILE A 182 1.31 -14.21 -5.38
N GLY A 183 2.59 -14.10 -5.03
CA GLY A 183 3.07 -13.95 -3.66
C GLY A 183 2.73 -15.09 -2.71
N LYS A 184 3.11 -14.91 -1.45
CA LYS A 184 2.96 -15.89 -0.38
C LYS A 184 1.92 -15.41 0.61
N ILE A 185 0.92 -16.26 0.87
CA ILE A 185 0.02 -16.14 2.02
C ILE A 185 0.78 -16.67 3.23
N GLU A 186 0.80 -15.90 4.30
CA GLU A 186 1.45 -16.29 5.55
C GLU A 186 0.69 -15.75 6.75
N THR A 187 0.93 -16.34 7.91
CA THR A 187 0.38 -15.89 9.18
C THR A 187 1.13 -14.66 9.69
N PHE A 188 0.47 -13.86 10.53
CA PHE A 188 1.15 -12.77 11.25
C PHE A 188 2.35 -13.26 12.06
N LYS A 189 2.27 -14.48 12.61
CA LYS A 189 3.38 -15.13 13.30
C LYS A 189 4.60 -15.31 12.39
N GLU A 190 4.41 -15.86 11.20
CA GLU A 190 5.49 -16.06 10.22
C GLU A 190 6.05 -14.72 9.73
N MET A 191 5.16 -13.79 9.36
CA MET A 191 5.54 -12.46 8.88
C MET A 191 6.39 -11.72 9.92
N LEU A 192 5.92 -11.62 11.17
CA LEU A 192 6.63 -10.89 12.22
C LEU A 192 7.89 -11.63 12.69
N ALA A 193 7.95 -12.96 12.61
CA ALA A 193 9.14 -13.73 12.94
C ALA A 193 10.25 -13.63 11.87
N SER A 194 9.90 -13.28 10.62
CA SER A 194 10.85 -13.14 9.52
C SER A 194 11.84 -11.97 9.70
N ARG A 195 11.57 -11.05 10.65
CA ARG A 195 12.39 -9.88 10.95
C ARG A 195 12.76 -9.82 12.44
N PRO A 196 14.00 -10.19 12.82
CA PRO A 196 14.42 -10.19 14.23
C PRO A 196 14.51 -8.79 14.85
N ASP A 197 14.55 -7.74 14.03
CA ASP A 197 14.64 -6.32 14.41
C ASP A 197 13.29 -5.60 14.45
N ILE A 198 12.18 -6.33 14.27
CA ILE A 198 10.85 -5.73 14.13
C ILE A 198 10.39 -5.01 15.41
N ASN A 199 9.78 -3.83 15.24
CA ASN A 199 9.17 -3.09 16.34
C ASN A 199 7.83 -3.73 16.75
N LEU A 200 7.87 -4.77 17.58
CA LEU A 200 6.66 -5.40 18.14
C LEU A 200 5.81 -4.41 18.97
N GLY A 201 6.39 -3.30 19.45
CA GLY A 201 5.66 -2.26 20.18
C GLY A 201 4.58 -1.61 19.32
N PHE A 202 4.89 -1.28 18.07
CA PHE A 202 3.91 -0.76 17.12
C PHE A 202 2.75 -1.74 16.93
N TRP A 203 3.04 -3.00 16.64
CA TRP A 203 2.01 -4.01 16.38
C TRP A 203 1.11 -4.30 17.58
N LYS A 204 1.68 -4.24 18.80
CA LYS A 204 0.87 -4.30 20.03
C LYS A 204 -0.08 -3.11 20.13
N VAL A 205 0.38 -1.88 19.87
CA VAL A 205 -0.51 -0.69 19.90
C VAL A 205 -1.58 -0.80 18.82
N TRP A 206 -1.19 -1.16 17.59
CA TRP A 206 -2.07 -1.31 16.44
C TRP A 206 -3.21 -2.29 16.69
N TYR A 207 -2.91 -3.40 17.37
CA TYR A 207 -3.89 -4.44 17.72
C TYR A 207 -4.39 -4.36 19.16
N PHE A 208 -4.30 -3.20 19.82
CA PHE A 208 -4.80 -2.97 21.19
C PHE A 208 -4.32 -4.03 22.20
N GLY A 209 -3.06 -4.46 22.07
CA GLY A 209 -2.37 -5.43 22.91
C GLY A 209 -2.48 -6.89 22.43
N GLN A 210 -3.41 -7.21 21.53
CA GLN A 210 -3.70 -8.58 21.10
C GLN A 210 -3.37 -8.80 19.63
N ILE A 211 -2.08 -9.04 19.33
CA ILE A 211 -1.64 -9.38 17.98
C ILE A 211 -2.31 -10.70 17.53
N PRO A 212 -2.98 -10.72 16.37
CA PRO A 212 -3.69 -11.88 15.86
C PRO A 212 -2.73 -12.83 15.14
N TRP A 213 -1.89 -13.54 15.90
CA TRP A 213 -0.77 -14.32 15.39
C TRP A 213 -1.11 -15.31 14.26
N GLU A 214 -2.26 -15.99 14.34
CA GLU A 214 -2.69 -16.99 13.37
C GLU A 214 -3.48 -16.41 12.19
N ARG A 215 -3.68 -15.08 12.14
CA ARG A 215 -4.36 -14.44 11.01
C ARG A 215 -3.50 -14.57 9.76
N GLU A 216 -4.10 -15.02 8.68
CA GLU A 216 -3.48 -15.02 7.36
C GLU A 216 -3.52 -13.62 6.73
N THR A 217 -2.43 -13.28 6.06
CA THR A 217 -2.26 -12.06 5.30
C THR A 217 -1.45 -12.33 4.04
N ILE A 218 -1.41 -11.34 3.15
CA ILE A 218 -0.53 -11.32 1.98
C ILE A 218 0.02 -9.91 1.84
N THR A 219 1.30 -9.74 1.54
CA THR A 219 1.96 -8.43 1.70
C THR A 219 2.41 -7.87 0.34
N PRO A 220 2.56 -6.55 0.20
CA PRO A 220 3.20 -5.97 -0.99
C PRO A 220 4.58 -6.58 -1.24
N ALA A 221 5.33 -6.89 -0.17
CA ALA A 221 6.61 -7.58 -0.25
C ALA A 221 6.49 -8.97 -0.87
N SER A 222 5.52 -9.78 -0.42
CA SER A 222 5.36 -11.13 -0.93
C SER A 222 4.91 -11.13 -2.40
N LEU A 223 4.07 -10.16 -2.80
CA LEU A 223 3.74 -9.95 -4.21
C LEU A 223 4.97 -9.53 -5.03
N LEU A 224 5.73 -8.51 -4.58
CA LEU A 224 6.90 -8.01 -5.29
C LEU A 224 7.95 -9.12 -5.55
N ASN A 225 8.10 -10.03 -4.59
CA ASN A 225 9.04 -11.15 -4.64
C ASN A 225 8.45 -12.43 -5.27
N SER A 226 7.26 -12.37 -5.87
CA SER A 226 6.61 -13.55 -6.42
C SER A 226 7.40 -14.12 -7.61
N PRO A 227 7.66 -15.44 -7.65
CA PRO A 227 8.36 -16.06 -8.77
C PRO A 227 7.55 -16.05 -10.07
N GLU A 228 6.26 -15.72 -10.04
CA GLU A 228 5.39 -15.65 -11.22
C GLU A 228 5.49 -14.30 -11.95
N LEU A 229 6.23 -13.34 -11.38
CA LEU A 229 6.37 -11.99 -11.87
C LEU A 229 7.80 -11.71 -12.35
N ASN A 230 7.91 -10.96 -13.46
CA ASN A 230 9.14 -10.39 -13.96
C ASN A 230 9.21 -8.90 -13.63
N PRO A 231 10.35 -8.38 -13.17
CA PRO A 231 10.54 -6.94 -13.00
C PRO A 231 10.59 -6.25 -14.37
N ILE A 232 9.85 -5.16 -14.53
CA ILE A 232 9.81 -4.32 -15.73
C ILE A 232 10.52 -2.99 -15.49
N PHE A 233 10.34 -2.42 -14.30
CA PHE A 233 10.99 -1.16 -13.89
C PHE A 233 11.23 -1.16 -12.38
N ASN A 234 12.33 -0.54 -11.94
CA ASN A 234 12.60 -0.25 -10.55
C ASN A 234 13.52 0.99 -10.48
N GLY A 235 13.00 2.10 -9.98
CA GLY A 235 13.76 3.35 -9.90
C GLY A 235 12.89 4.56 -9.54
N ASN A 236 13.48 5.76 -9.62
CA ASN A 236 12.79 7.01 -9.29
C ASN A 236 12.13 7.64 -10.52
N VAL A 237 10.85 7.97 -10.38
CA VAL A 237 10.03 8.62 -11.41
C VAL A 237 9.84 10.09 -11.06
N ASP A 238 10.11 10.96 -12.03
CA ASP A 238 9.87 12.39 -11.89
C ASP A 238 8.37 12.68 -12.08
N THR A 239 7.76 13.30 -11.06
CA THR A 239 6.34 13.69 -11.04
C THR A 239 6.14 15.21 -11.10
N THR A 240 7.22 16.00 -11.14
CA THR A 240 7.19 17.46 -10.97
C THR A 240 6.48 18.22 -12.10
N ASN A 241 6.33 17.61 -13.29
CA ASN A 241 5.72 18.27 -14.45
C ASN A 241 4.20 18.09 -14.61
N HIS A 242 3.52 17.35 -13.73
CA HIS A 242 2.08 17.02 -13.89
C HIS A 242 1.16 17.50 -12.77
N LEU A 243 1.64 18.39 -11.89
CA LEU A 243 0.88 18.94 -10.75
C LEU A 243 0.38 20.38 -10.94
N SER A 244 0.41 20.91 -12.16
CA SER A 244 -0.14 22.24 -12.51
C SER A 244 -1.62 22.19 -12.87
#